data_AF-A0A2E8N8Q4-F1
#
_entry.id   AF-A0A2E8N8Q4-F1
#
_cell.length_a   1.000
_cell.length_b   1.000
_cell.length_c   1.000
_cell.angle_alpha   90.00
_cell.angle_beta   90.00
_cell.angle_gamma   90.00
#
_symmetry.space_group_name_H-M   'P 1'
#
loop_
_entity.id
_entity.type
_entity.pdbx_description
1 polymer ?
#
loop_
_entity_poly.entity_id
_entity_poly.type
_entity_poly.pdbx_seq_one_letter_code
_entity_poly.pdbx_strand_id
1 'polypeptide(L)'
;MRKQETGGSLIGFTSGAFVASTAQANYSAAKGGIVSLTRSAAFALRKYGVNANCIAPAAITRMSENVPFEIEAGGPEAIAPLAVYLMSDAARDITAQIYTCTGKRIAVWNQPVEIRHMWADDGDSFTVDEIATKLPATIGDEEMPMFADLERRMKEMAAAKETEAAGSGS
;
A
#
# COMPACT_ATOMS: atom_id res chain seq x y z
N MET A 1 1.02 6.02 33.61
CA MET A 1 1.28 6.77 32.36
C MET A 1 1.23 8.26 32.66
N ARG A 2 2.26 9.04 32.31
CA ARG A 2 2.18 10.51 32.43
C ARG A 2 1.13 11.03 31.44
N LYS A 3 0.32 11.99 31.87
CA LYS A 3 -0.73 12.59 31.04
C LYS A 3 -0.05 13.47 29.99
N GLN A 4 -0.15 13.08 28.72
CA GLN A 4 0.36 13.87 27.60
C GLN A 4 -0.73 14.90 27.29
N GLU A 5 -0.48 16.19 27.57
CA GLU A 5 -1.53 17.23 27.57
C GLU A 5 -1.98 17.68 26.17
N THR A 6 -1.20 17.37 25.12
CA THR A 6 -1.36 17.96 23.77
C THR A 6 -1.50 16.92 22.65
N GLY A 7 -1.66 15.63 22.96
CA GLY A 7 -1.71 14.57 21.95
C GLY A 7 -0.33 14.26 21.35
N GLY A 8 -0.27 13.77 20.10
CA GLY A 8 1.00 13.36 19.48
C GLY A 8 0.88 12.84 18.04
N SER A 9 1.98 12.32 17.51
CA SER A 9 2.04 11.74 16.17
C SER A 9 2.78 10.42 16.14
N LEU A 10 2.23 9.48 15.39
CA LEU A 10 2.86 8.20 15.07
C LEU A 10 3.05 8.11 13.55
N ILE A 11 4.30 7.89 13.12
CA ILE A 11 4.62 7.67 11.71
C ILE A 11 5.19 6.26 11.55
N GLY A 12 4.48 5.44 10.79
CA GLY A 12 4.95 4.14 10.33
C GLY A 12 5.67 4.23 8.98
N PHE A 13 6.64 3.37 8.75
CA PHE A 13 7.29 3.22 7.44
C PHE A 13 6.92 1.90 6.80
N THR A 14 6.01 1.95 5.83
CA THR A 14 5.60 0.80 5.02
C THR A 14 6.46 0.71 3.73
N SER A 15 5.93 0.15 2.65
CA SER A 15 6.49 0.11 1.29
C SER A 15 5.35 -0.17 0.31
N GLY A 16 5.43 0.26 -0.96
CA GLY A 16 4.44 -0.16 -1.98
C GLY A 16 4.27 -1.69 -2.08
N ALA A 17 5.31 -2.45 -1.70
CA ALA A 17 5.26 -3.90 -1.57
C ALA A 17 4.28 -4.42 -0.49
N PHE A 18 3.70 -3.55 0.36
CA PHE A 18 2.67 -3.96 1.33
C PHE A 18 1.44 -4.57 0.65
N VAL A 19 1.17 -4.19 -0.60
CA VAL A 19 0.06 -4.74 -1.39
C VAL A 19 0.40 -6.15 -1.85
N ALA A 20 1.53 -6.31 -2.55
CA ALA A 20 2.05 -7.59 -2.97
C ALA A 20 3.52 -7.46 -3.42
N SER A 21 4.26 -8.55 -3.35
CA SER A 21 5.57 -8.72 -4.00
C SER A 21 5.72 -10.16 -4.46
N THR A 22 6.21 -10.34 -5.69
CA THR A 22 6.50 -11.67 -6.25
C THR A 22 7.74 -12.32 -5.65
N ALA A 23 8.63 -11.53 -5.03
CA ALA A 23 9.92 -12.00 -4.51
C ALA A 23 10.04 -11.92 -2.98
N GLN A 24 9.19 -11.14 -2.30
CA GLN A 24 9.35 -10.81 -0.88
C GLN A 24 8.03 -10.90 -0.10
N ALA A 25 7.48 -12.11 0.02
CA ALA A 25 6.22 -12.33 0.74
C ALA A 25 6.32 -11.94 2.24
N ASN A 26 7.44 -12.26 2.90
CA ASN A 26 7.70 -11.87 4.29
C ASN A 26 7.78 -10.34 4.48
N TYR A 27 8.43 -9.64 3.55
CA TYR A 27 8.51 -8.19 3.56
C TYR A 27 7.13 -7.57 3.32
N SER A 28 6.37 -8.09 2.36
CA SER A 28 5.00 -7.65 2.06
C SER A 28 4.11 -7.82 3.28
N ALA A 29 4.15 -8.97 3.94
CA ALA A 29 3.41 -9.24 5.17
C ALA A 29 3.80 -8.29 6.31
N ALA A 30 5.10 -8.06 6.53
CA ALA A 30 5.57 -7.13 7.56
C ALA A 30 5.14 -5.68 7.27
N LYS A 31 5.27 -5.23 6.01
CA LYS A 31 4.89 -3.88 5.59
C LYS A 31 3.37 -3.67 5.58
N GLY A 32 2.60 -4.69 5.24
CA GLY A 32 1.14 -4.73 5.41
C GLY A 32 0.73 -4.67 6.87
N GLY A 33 1.44 -5.40 7.75
CA GLY A 33 1.25 -5.34 9.20
C GLY A 33 1.44 -3.94 9.77
N ILE A 34 2.41 -3.17 9.27
CA ILE A 34 2.60 -1.76 9.66
C ILE A 34 1.40 -0.91 9.24
N VAL A 35 0.85 -1.10 8.03
CA VAL A 35 -0.36 -0.37 7.58
C VAL A 35 -1.54 -0.65 8.51
N SER A 36 -1.80 -1.92 8.81
CA SER A 36 -2.88 -2.32 9.71
C SER A 36 -2.68 -1.79 11.13
N LEU A 37 -1.45 -1.85 11.66
CA LEU A 37 -1.12 -1.29 12.96
C LEU A 37 -1.35 0.22 13.01
N THR A 38 -0.92 0.96 11.99
CA THR A 38 -1.15 2.41 11.90
C THR A 38 -2.63 2.77 11.88
N ARG A 39 -3.45 2.05 11.10
CA ARG A 39 -4.91 2.27 11.07
C ARG A 39 -5.55 1.98 12.42
N SER A 40 -5.16 0.88 13.08
CA SER A 40 -5.63 0.54 14.41
C SER A 40 -5.24 1.60 15.45
N ALA A 41 -3.98 2.08 15.41
CA ALA A 41 -3.51 3.16 16.26
C ALA A 41 -4.26 4.47 16.01
N ALA A 42 -4.49 4.83 14.75
CA ALA A 42 -5.26 6.01 14.38
C ALA A 42 -6.67 5.98 14.99
N PHE A 43 -7.35 4.83 14.90
CA PHE A 43 -8.69 4.66 15.46
C PHE A 43 -8.70 4.70 16.99
N ALA A 44 -7.82 3.93 17.64
CA ALA A 44 -7.78 3.78 19.09
C ALA A 44 -7.30 5.05 19.82
N LEU A 45 -6.39 5.80 19.19
CA LEU A 45 -5.72 6.93 19.83
C LEU A 45 -6.31 8.30 19.45
N ARG A 46 -7.30 8.35 18.54
CA ARG A 46 -7.97 9.59 18.12
C ARG A 46 -8.49 10.41 19.29
N LYS A 47 -9.10 9.75 20.29
CA LYS A 47 -9.65 10.40 21.50
C LYS A 47 -8.59 11.04 22.40
N TYR A 48 -7.31 10.70 22.20
CA TYR A 48 -6.18 11.27 22.91
C TYR A 48 -5.44 12.34 22.07
N GLY A 49 -5.99 12.76 20.93
CA GLY A 49 -5.34 13.74 20.05
C GLY A 49 -4.08 13.20 19.35
N VAL A 50 -3.93 11.87 19.24
CA VAL A 50 -2.82 11.27 18.50
C VAL A 50 -3.27 10.95 17.09
N ASN A 51 -2.56 11.48 16.10
CA ASN A 51 -2.69 11.07 14.71
C ASN A 51 -1.67 9.99 14.37
N ALA A 52 -2.06 9.04 13.51
CA ALA A 52 -1.18 7.96 13.08
C ALA A 52 -1.25 7.79 11.57
N ASN A 53 -0.12 7.92 10.89
CA ASN A 53 -0.02 7.82 9.43
C ASN A 53 1.17 6.93 9.02
N CYS A 54 1.22 6.56 7.75
CA CYS A 54 2.28 5.77 7.16
C CYS A 54 2.90 6.46 5.94
N ILE A 55 4.20 6.27 5.77
CA ILE A 55 4.92 6.62 4.54
C ILE A 55 5.42 5.33 3.88
N ALA A 56 5.13 5.17 2.60
CA ALA A 56 5.71 4.18 1.69
C ALA A 56 6.81 4.89 0.87
N PRO A 57 8.06 4.92 1.35
CA PRO A 57 9.12 5.64 0.65
C PRO A 57 9.58 4.86 -0.60
N ALA A 58 9.93 5.60 -1.66
CA ALA A 58 10.89 5.12 -2.64
C ALA A 58 12.04 6.14 -2.73
N ALA A 59 13.22 5.70 -2.31
CA ALA A 59 14.42 6.51 -2.28
C ALA A 59 15.62 5.65 -2.69
N ILE A 60 16.58 6.26 -3.38
CA ILE A 60 17.84 5.62 -3.73
C ILE A 60 18.69 5.52 -2.45
N THR A 61 18.86 4.32 -1.96
CA THR A 61 19.67 3.99 -0.77
C THR A 61 20.38 2.66 -0.99
N ARG A 62 21.29 2.28 -0.09
CA ARG A 62 21.90 0.93 -0.06
C ARG A 62 20.88 -0.21 -0.14
N MET A 63 19.66 0.00 0.34
CA MET A 63 18.58 -1.01 0.28
C MET A 63 17.96 -1.14 -1.12
N SER A 64 18.02 -0.09 -1.95
CA SER A 64 17.43 -0.06 -3.29
C SER A 64 18.47 -0.16 -4.42
N GLU A 65 19.77 -0.15 -4.10
CA GLU A 65 20.89 -0.21 -5.06
C GLU A 65 20.83 -1.43 -6.00
N ASN A 66 20.31 -2.56 -5.51
CA ASN A 66 20.25 -3.82 -6.26
C ASN A 66 18.83 -4.20 -6.71
N VAL A 67 17.91 -3.23 -6.73
CA VAL A 67 16.54 -3.49 -7.20
C VAL A 67 16.56 -3.56 -8.74
N PRO A 68 16.09 -4.66 -9.36
CA PRO A 68 16.31 -4.94 -10.79
C PRO A 68 15.41 -4.13 -11.75
N PHE A 69 14.70 -3.13 -11.25
CA PHE A 69 13.79 -2.29 -12.03
C PHE A 69 13.94 -0.83 -11.64
N GLU A 70 13.75 0.07 -12.61
CA GLU A 70 13.73 1.50 -12.34
C GLU A 70 12.59 1.84 -11.39
N ILE A 71 12.95 2.49 -10.29
CA ILE A 71 12.01 3.09 -9.35
C ILE A 71 12.06 4.60 -9.56
N GLU A 72 10.90 5.24 -9.69
CA GLU A 72 10.82 6.68 -9.47
C GLU A 72 11.24 6.93 -8.02
N ALA A 73 12.45 7.44 -7.81
CA ALA A 73 13.05 7.59 -6.50
C ALA A 73 13.87 8.88 -6.44
N GLY A 74 13.79 9.55 -5.28
CA GLY A 74 14.69 10.66 -4.95
C GLY A 74 15.79 10.22 -4.00
N GLY A 75 16.60 11.18 -3.53
CA GLY A 75 17.46 10.95 -2.37
C GLY A 75 16.64 10.70 -1.09
N PRO A 76 17.19 10.00 -0.09
CA PRO A 76 16.49 9.73 1.18
C PRO A 76 16.03 11.01 1.90
N GLU A 77 16.74 12.12 1.69
CA GLU A 77 16.40 13.44 2.21
C GLU A 77 15.03 13.93 1.73
N ALA A 78 14.56 13.46 0.57
CA ALA A 78 13.27 13.85 0.03
C ALA A 78 12.07 13.29 0.81
N ILE A 79 12.29 12.31 1.70
CA ILE A 79 11.24 11.74 2.55
C ILE A 79 11.02 12.59 3.82
N ALA A 80 12.07 13.27 4.29
CA ALA A 80 12.05 14.01 5.54
C ALA A 80 10.99 15.14 5.58
N PRO A 81 10.78 15.95 4.53
CA PRO A 81 9.76 17.00 4.55
C PRO A 81 8.35 16.48 4.82
N LEU A 82 7.95 15.36 4.21
CA LEU A 82 6.63 14.77 4.44
C LEU A 82 6.50 14.24 5.88
N ALA A 83 7.54 13.58 6.40
CA ALA A 83 7.53 13.11 7.78
C ALA A 83 7.40 14.27 8.77
N VAL A 84 8.17 15.35 8.59
CA VAL A 84 8.10 16.56 9.42
C VAL A 84 6.72 17.20 9.34
N TYR A 85 6.15 17.32 8.14
CA TYR A 85 4.80 17.87 7.96
C TYR A 85 3.76 17.06 8.72
N LEU A 86 3.75 15.73 8.59
CA LEU A 86 2.79 14.85 9.26
C LEU A 86 2.92 14.85 10.80
N MET A 87 4.09 15.20 11.32
CA MET A 87 4.33 15.36 12.75
C MET A 87 4.01 16.78 13.26
N SER A 88 3.78 17.74 12.37
CA SER A 88 3.51 19.14 12.74
C SER A 88 2.06 19.37 13.21
N ASP A 89 1.78 20.56 13.73
CA ASP A 89 0.42 21.00 14.06
C ASP A 89 -0.45 21.21 12.81
N ALA A 90 0.15 21.55 11.68
CA ALA A 90 -0.58 21.74 10.42
C ALA A 90 -1.22 20.44 9.88
N ALA A 91 -0.80 19.28 10.39
CA ALA A 91 -1.32 17.97 10.01
C ALA A 91 -2.17 17.31 11.11
N ARG A 92 -2.64 18.04 12.13
CA ARG A 92 -3.42 17.47 13.25
C ARG A 92 -4.64 16.66 12.80
N ASP A 93 -5.31 17.09 11.74
CA ASP A 93 -6.51 16.43 11.22
C ASP A 93 -6.22 15.25 10.28
N ILE A 94 -4.95 15.04 9.92
CA ILE A 94 -4.55 13.95 9.03
C ILE A 94 -4.23 12.72 9.87
N THR A 95 -5.08 11.69 9.79
CA THR A 95 -4.86 10.40 10.47
C THR A 95 -5.33 9.23 9.61
N ALA A 96 -4.83 8.03 9.91
CA ALA A 96 -5.06 6.78 9.21
C ALA A 96 -4.58 6.76 7.74
N GLN A 97 -3.82 7.75 7.28
CA GLN A 97 -3.39 7.84 5.89
C GLN A 97 -2.11 7.06 5.61
N ILE A 98 -1.98 6.61 4.37
CA ILE A 98 -0.77 5.99 3.84
C ILE A 98 -0.36 6.79 2.61
N TYR A 99 0.86 7.32 2.61
CA TYR A 99 1.38 8.11 1.50
C TYR A 99 2.57 7.43 0.86
N THR A 100 2.55 7.26 -0.46
CA THR A 100 3.78 7.04 -1.22
C THR A 100 4.52 8.36 -1.34
N CYS A 101 5.82 8.37 -1.09
CA CYS A 101 6.68 9.53 -1.30
C CYS A 101 7.93 9.11 -2.08
N THR A 102 8.10 9.70 -3.26
CA THR A 102 9.18 9.40 -4.18
C THR A 102 9.81 10.70 -4.67
N GLY A 103 10.85 11.19 -3.99
CA GLY A 103 11.53 12.42 -4.40
C GLY A 103 10.57 13.61 -4.56
N LYS A 104 10.18 13.86 -5.81
CA LYS A 104 9.27 14.91 -6.29
C LYS A 104 7.77 14.61 -6.18
N ARG A 105 7.36 13.36 -5.88
CA ARG A 105 5.94 12.94 -5.93
C ARG A 105 5.47 12.42 -4.58
N ILE A 106 4.27 12.85 -4.19
CA ILE A 106 3.52 12.32 -3.05
C ILE A 106 2.18 11.81 -3.59
N ALA A 107 1.77 10.61 -3.21
CA ALA A 107 0.48 10.04 -3.54
C ALA A 107 -0.16 9.39 -2.32
N VAL A 108 -1.48 9.35 -2.26
CA VAL A 108 -2.24 8.74 -1.16
C VAL A 108 -2.80 7.39 -1.59
N TRP A 109 -2.74 6.41 -0.71
CA TRP A 109 -3.41 5.12 -0.90
C TRP A 109 -4.85 5.19 -0.38
N ASN A 110 -5.74 4.40 -0.98
CA ASN A 110 -7.15 4.37 -0.59
C ASN A 110 -7.35 3.82 0.84
N GLN A 111 -8.52 4.14 1.41
CA GLN A 111 -9.05 3.45 2.57
C GLN A 111 -9.97 2.32 2.07
N PRO A 112 -9.70 1.05 2.40
CA PRO A 112 -10.56 -0.05 1.98
C PRO A 112 -11.92 0.07 2.66
N VAL A 113 -12.98 -0.25 1.90
CA VAL A 113 -14.36 -0.28 2.36
C VAL A 113 -15.05 -1.49 1.75
N GLU A 114 -16.11 -1.97 2.40
CA GLU A 114 -17.01 -2.95 1.78
C GLU A 114 -17.76 -2.26 0.63
N ILE A 115 -17.66 -2.83 -0.57
CA ILE A 115 -18.22 -2.22 -1.79
C ILE A 115 -19.51 -2.90 -2.26
N ARG A 116 -19.67 -4.20 -1.98
CA ARG A 116 -20.77 -5.05 -2.44
C ARG A 116 -21.00 -6.17 -1.41
N HIS A 117 -22.25 -6.59 -1.25
CA HIS A 117 -22.64 -7.68 -0.34
C HIS A 117 -23.83 -8.46 -0.93
N MET A 118 -24.04 -9.68 -0.45
CA MET A 118 -25.21 -10.51 -0.74
C MET A 118 -25.70 -11.16 0.55
N TRP A 119 -26.99 -11.56 0.57
CA TRP A 119 -27.63 -12.23 1.70
C TRP A 119 -27.96 -13.67 1.34
N ALA A 120 -27.93 -14.56 2.32
CA ALA A 120 -28.42 -15.93 2.16
C ALA A 120 -29.93 -15.93 1.89
N ASP A 121 -30.42 -16.83 1.05
CA ASP A 121 -31.84 -16.92 0.69
C ASP A 121 -32.74 -17.23 1.90
N ASP A 122 -32.22 -18.00 2.86
CA ASP A 122 -32.92 -18.33 4.11
C ASP A 122 -32.75 -17.27 5.20
N GLY A 123 -31.89 -16.27 4.99
CA GLY A 123 -31.55 -15.22 5.95
C GLY A 123 -30.64 -15.64 7.11
N ASP A 124 -30.12 -16.88 7.11
CA ASP A 124 -29.26 -17.42 8.17
C ASP A 124 -27.87 -17.80 7.62
N SER A 125 -27.80 -18.68 6.62
CA SER A 125 -26.52 -19.21 6.13
C SER A 125 -26.55 -19.58 4.66
N PHE A 126 -25.43 -19.34 3.98
CA PHE A 126 -25.27 -19.73 2.60
C PHE A 126 -25.04 -21.23 2.44
N THR A 127 -25.66 -21.83 1.43
CA THR A 127 -25.22 -23.13 0.89
C THR A 127 -24.12 -22.93 -0.17
N VAL A 128 -23.34 -23.98 -0.46
CA VAL A 128 -22.31 -23.92 -1.52
C VAL A 128 -22.93 -23.66 -2.89
N ASP A 129 -24.05 -24.30 -3.21
CA ASP A 129 -24.75 -24.14 -4.49
C ASP A 129 -25.29 -22.72 -4.65
N GLU A 130 -25.79 -22.14 -3.56
CA GLU A 130 -26.22 -20.76 -3.52
C GLU A 130 -25.04 -19.80 -3.79
N ILE A 131 -23.89 -19.99 -3.13
CA ILE A 131 -22.69 -19.17 -3.37
C ILE A 131 -22.24 -19.30 -4.83
N ALA A 132 -22.14 -20.52 -5.36
CA ALA A 132 -21.69 -20.77 -6.72
C ALA A 132 -22.57 -20.06 -7.76
N THR A 133 -23.87 -19.92 -7.47
CA THR A 133 -24.83 -19.25 -8.35
C THR A 133 -24.85 -17.73 -8.14
N LYS A 134 -24.96 -17.27 -6.88
CA LYS A 134 -25.23 -15.86 -6.55
C LYS A 134 -23.96 -15.01 -6.49
N LEU A 135 -22.82 -15.56 -6.08
CA LEU A 135 -21.58 -14.80 -5.96
C LEU A 135 -21.19 -14.12 -7.27
N PRO A 136 -21.00 -14.83 -8.40
CA PRO A 136 -20.64 -14.18 -9.66
C PRO A 136 -21.74 -13.26 -10.21
N ALA A 137 -23.01 -13.57 -9.94
CA ALA A 137 -24.14 -12.80 -10.44
C ALA A 137 -24.46 -11.53 -9.63
N THR A 138 -24.08 -11.50 -8.35
CA THR A 138 -24.50 -10.44 -7.41
C THR A 138 -23.34 -9.54 -7.02
N ILE A 139 -22.27 -10.12 -6.46
CA ILE A 139 -21.15 -9.35 -5.90
C ILE A 139 -19.87 -9.46 -6.71
N GLY A 140 -19.74 -10.49 -7.56
CA GLY A 140 -18.61 -10.69 -8.46
C GLY A 140 -17.24 -10.67 -7.77
N ASP A 141 -16.24 -10.24 -8.52
CA ASP A 141 -14.87 -10.05 -8.09
C ASP A 141 -14.41 -8.60 -8.31
N GLU A 142 -13.30 -8.24 -7.65
CA GLU A 142 -12.55 -7.00 -7.87
C GLU A 142 -11.16 -7.37 -8.38
N GLU A 143 -10.85 -6.94 -9.60
CA GLU A 143 -9.53 -7.16 -10.16
C GLU A 143 -8.48 -6.39 -9.35
N MET A 144 -7.42 -7.07 -8.92
CA MET A 144 -6.28 -6.39 -8.32
C MET A 144 -5.62 -5.52 -9.38
N PRO A 145 -5.55 -4.18 -9.22
CA PRO A 145 -5.02 -3.28 -10.26
C PRO A 145 -3.58 -3.61 -10.69
N MET A 146 -2.83 -4.31 -9.84
CA MET A 146 -1.46 -4.70 -10.08
C MET A 146 -1.33 -5.87 -11.07
N PHE A 147 -2.37 -6.69 -11.29
CA PHE A 147 -2.31 -7.75 -12.30
C PHE A 147 -2.20 -7.19 -13.71
N ALA A 148 -3.01 -6.17 -14.03
CA ALA A 148 -2.90 -5.44 -15.29
C ALA A 148 -1.50 -4.81 -15.49
N ASP A 149 -0.89 -4.25 -14.42
CA ASP A 149 0.48 -3.73 -14.47
C ASP A 149 1.53 -4.84 -14.66
N LEU A 150 1.37 -5.97 -13.97
CA LEU A 150 2.27 -7.11 -14.07
C LEU A 150 2.28 -7.70 -15.49
N GLU A 151 1.11 -7.90 -16.09
CA GLU A 151 1.00 -8.40 -17.46
C GLU A 151 1.67 -7.46 -18.46
N ARG A 152 1.46 -6.14 -18.32
CA ARG A 152 2.14 -5.14 -19.14
C ARG A 152 3.65 -5.25 -19.01
N ARG A 153 4.19 -5.29 -17.79
CA ARG A 153 5.64 -5.39 -17.54
C ARG A 153 6.23 -6.69 -18.05
N MET A 154 5.51 -7.80 -17.93
CA MET A 154 5.94 -9.09 -18.48
C MET A 154 6.07 -9.04 -20.01
N LYS A 155 5.11 -8.40 -20.70
CA LYS A 155 5.17 -8.18 -22.15
C LYS A 155 6.36 -7.29 -22.55
N GLU A 156 6.59 -6.20 -21.82
CA GLU A 156 7.72 -5.28 -22.05
C GLU A 156 9.08 -5.97 -21.86
N MET A 157 9.24 -6.75 -20.78
CA MET A 157 10.48 -7.51 -20.55
C MET A 157 10.71 -8.61 -21.58
N ALA A 158 9.66 -9.29 -22.05
CA ALA A 158 9.77 -10.27 -23.12
C ALA A 158 10.26 -9.62 -24.43
N ALA A 159 9.67 -8.48 -24.80
CA ALA A 159 10.07 -7.72 -25.98
C ALA A 159 11.53 -7.19 -25.88
N ALA A 160 11.95 -6.73 -24.70
CA ALA A 160 13.32 -6.29 -24.46
C ALA A 160 14.34 -7.44 -24.64
N LYS A 161 14.03 -8.63 -24.11
CA LYS A 161 14.86 -9.83 -24.29
C LYS A 161 14.95 -10.28 -25.75
N GLU A 162 13.86 -10.20 -26.51
CA GLU A 162 13.87 -10.50 -27.94
C GLU A 162 14.74 -9.51 -28.73
N THR A 163 14.71 -8.23 -28.33
CA THR A 163 15.52 -7.17 -28.94
C THR A 163 17.01 -7.34 -28.63
N GLU A 164 17.36 -7.71 -27.39
CA GLU A 164 18.74 -8.03 -26.98
C GLU A 164 19.27 -9.27 -27.70
N ALA A 165 18.47 -10.32 -27.81
CA ALA A 165 18.85 -11.54 -28.52
C ALA A 165 19.11 -11.28 -30.02
N ALA A 166 18.30 -10.40 -30.64
CA ALA A 166 18.49 -9.98 -32.03
C ALA A 166 19.73 -9.09 -32.23
N GLY A 167 20.14 -8.30 -31.23
CA GLY A 167 21.32 -7.43 -31.29
C GLY A 167 22.65 -8.13 -30.99
N SER A 168 22.64 -9.24 -30.26
CA SER A 168 23.86 -10.04 -29.96
C SER A 168 24.32 -10.96 -31.09
N GLY A 169 23.56 -11.01 -32.20
CA GLY A 169 23.82 -11.87 -33.36
C GLY A 169 24.51 -11.18 -34.55
N SER A 170 24.95 -9.92 -34.40
CA SER A 170 25.67 -9.15 -35.44
C SER A 170 27.13 -8.91 -35.11
#